data_AF-A0A2S3R553-F1
#
_entry.id   AF-A0A2S3R553-F1
#
_cell.length_a   1.000
_cell.length_b   1.000
_cell.length_c   1.000
_cell.angle_alpha   90.00
_cell.angle_beta   90.00
_cell.angle_gamma   90.00
#
_symmetry.space_group_name_H-M   'P 1'
#
loop_
_entity.id
_entity.type
_entity.pdbx_description
1 polymer ?
#
loop_
_entity_poly.entity_id
_entity_poly.type
_entity_poly.pdbx_seq_one_letter_code
_entity_poly.pdbx_strand_id
1 'polypeptide(L)'
;IQIPRIGQEVIVSFLEGDPDRPIITGRVYNAEQTVPYELPANATQSGTKSRSSKGGTPANFNEIRMEDKKGAEQLYIHAERNQDNLVENDASLSV
;
A
#
# COMPACT_ATOMS: atom_id res chain seq x y z
N ILE A 1 10.84 2.71 1.85
CA ILE A 1 10.28 3.65 2.86
C ILE A 1 9.02 4.31 2.30
N GLN A 2 7.93 4.31 3.06
CA GLN A 2 6.68 5.01 2.68
C GLN A 2 6.55 6.24 3.58
N ILE A 3 6.57 7.45 2.99
CA ILE A 3 6.52 8.72 3.73
C ILE A 3 5.06 9.06 4.11
N PRO A 4 4.75 9.42 5.37
CA PRO A 4 3.39 9.81 5.75
C PRO A 4 2.94 11.05 4.99
N ARG A 5 1.69 11.06 4.52
CA ARG A 5 1.09 12.23 3.85
C ARG A 5 0.31 13.06 4.87
N ILE A 6 0.18 14.36 4.57
CA ILE A 6 -0.66 15.28 5.34
C ILE A 6 -2.08 14.71 5.43
N GLY A 7 -2.64 14.66 6.63
CA GLY A 7 -3.98 14.12 6.92
C GLY A 7 -4.00 12.63 7.29
N GLN A 8 -2.89 11.90 7.17
CA GLN A 8 -2.83 10.48 7.57
C GLN A 8 -2.55 10.33 9.06
N GLU A 9 -3.21 9.36 9.69
CA GLU A 9 -3.01 9.02 11.09
C GLU A 9 -1.77 8.12 11.28
N VAL A 10 -0.99 8.44 12.30
CA VAL A 10 0.28 7.76 12.62
C VAL A 10 0.35 7.46 14.11
N ILE A 11 1.09 6.40 14.45
CA ILE A 11 1.43 6.09 15.83
C ILE A 11 2.73 6.82 16.15
N VAL A 12 2.68 7.69 17.17
CA VAL A 12 3.85 8.38 17.71
C VAL A 12 4.26 7.70 19.00
N SER A 13 5.52 7.26 19.04
CA SER A 13 6.20 6.81 20.25
C SER A 13 7.17 7.88 20.72
N PHE A 14 7.68 7.74 21.93
CA PHE A 14 8.57 8.70 22.57
C PHE A 14 9.81 7.97 23.05
N LEU A 15 11.00 8.44 22.65
CA LEU A 15 12.26 7.78 22.99
C LEU A 15 12.49 7.85 24.51
N GLU A 16 12.71 6.71 25.16
CA GLU A 16 12.78 6.60 26.63
C GLU A 16 11.53 7.13 27.36
N GLY A 17 10.39 7.24 26.67
CA GLY A 17 9.18 7.84 27.20
C GLY A 17 9.23 9.37 27.32
N ASP A 18 10.26 10.03 26.77
CA ASP A 18 10.44 11.48 26.80
C ASP A 18 9.51 12.19 25.80
N PRO A 19 8.49 12.97 26.27
CA PRO A 19 7.55 13.68 25.40
C PRO A 19 8.21 14.65 24.40
N ASP A 20 9.43 15.11 24.68
CA ASP A 20 10.18 16.04 23.82
C ASP A 20 10.95 15.32 22.71
N ARG A 21 10.93 13.98 22.70
CA ARG A 21 11.64 13.14 21.72
C ARG A 21 10.68 12.20 20.96
N PRO A 22 9.77 12.75 20.15
CA PRO A 22 8.81 11.94 19.40
C PRO A 22 9.47 11.19 18.23
N ILE A 23 8.94 10.00 17.93
CA ILE A 23 9.29 9.17 16.77
C ILE A 23 8.05 8.48 16.22
N ILE A 24 7.85 8.50 14.90
CA ILE A 24 6.74 7.78 14.25
C ILE A 24 7.12 6.30 14.10
N THR A 25 6.28 5.41 14.62
CA THR A 25 6.54 3.96 14.65
C THR A 25 5.50 3.12 13.91
N GLY A 26 4.36 3.71 13.54
CA GLY A 26 3.31 2.98 12.84
C GLY A 26 2.30 3.86 12.14
N ARG A 27 1.38 3.22 11.43
CA ARG A 27 0.26 3.84 10.72
C ARG A 27 -0.99 3.03 10.97
N VAL A 28 -2.12 3.71 11.00
CA VAL A 28 -3.43 3.08 11.20
C VAL A 28 -4.43 3.63 10.21
N TYR A 29 -5.42 2.80 9.87
CA TYR A 29 -6.61 3.22 9.14
C TYR A 29 -7.69 3.68 10.11
N ASN A 30 -8.55 4.59 9.68
CA ASN A 30 -9.67 5.10 10.46
C ASN A 30 -10.91 5.33 9.56
N ALA A 31 -11.96 5.95 10.10
CA ALA A 31 -13.22 6.15 9.37
C ALA A 31 -13.11 7.08 8.15
N GLU A 32 -12.14 7.99 8.13
CA GLU A 32 -11.90 8.92 7.02
C GLU A 32 -10.80 8.39 6.09
N GLN A 33 -9.69 7.93 6.67
CA GLN A 33 -8.60 7.25 5.98
C GLN A 33 -8.87 5.75 5.97
N THR A 34 -9.82 5.32 5.14
CA THR A 34 -10.30 3.93 5.09
C THR A 34 -9.28 2.97 4.51
N VAL A 35 -9.46 1.68 4.82
CA VAL A 35 -8.68 0.58 4.24
C VAL A 35 -8.77 0.55 2.70
N PRO A 36 -7.75 0.04 1.98
CA PRO A 36 -7.73 0.03 0.51
C PRO A 36 -8.73 -0.96 -0.11
N TYR A 37 -9.08 -2.00 0.63
CA TYR A 37 -9.99 -3.07 0.22
C TYR A 37 -11.17 -3.11 1.17
N GLU A 38 -12.38 -3.21 0.63
CA GLU A 38 -13.59 -3.22 1.46
C GLU A 38 -13.60 -4.42 2.40
N LEU A 39 -13.67 -4.13 3.70
CA LEU A 39 -13.75 -5.14 4.75
C LEU A 39 -15.17 -5.22 5.32
N PRO A 40 -15.64 -6.43 5.71
CA PRO A 40 -14.89 -7.69 5.79
C PRO A 40 -14.87 -8.51 4.50
N ALA A 41 -15.54 -8.07 3.44
CA ALA A 41 -15.75 -8.86 2.22
C ALA A 41 -14.44 -9.34 1.54
N ASN A 42 -13.40 -8.50 1.55
CA ASN A 42 -12.11 -8.78 0.92
C ASN A 42 -11.00 -9.11 1.93
N ALA A 43 -11.33 -9.80 3.03
CA ALA A 43 -10.37 -10.11 4.10
C ALA A 43 -9.17 -10.98 3.66
N THR A 44 -9.28 -11.69 2.54
CA THR A 44 -8.19 -12.50 1.95
C THR A 44 -7.31 -11.70 0.99
N GLN A 45 -7.60 -10.42 0.75
CA GLN A 45 -6.77 -9.56 -0.08
C GLN A 45 -5.72 -8.86 0.77
N SER A 46 -4.48 -8.91 0.30
CA SER A 46 -3.35 -8.18 0.86
C SER A 46 -2.60 -7.46 -0.26
N GLY A 47 -1.89 -6.37 0.06
CA GLY A 47 -1.20 -5.62 -0.97
C GLY A 47 -0.71 -4.25 -0.56
N THR A 48 -0.06 -3.58 -1.51
CA THR A 48 0.31 -2.17 -1.42
C THR A 48 -0.37 -1.41 -2.54
N LYS A 49 -1.17 -0.40 -2.17
CA LYS A 49 -1.84 0.51 -3.09
C LYS A 49 -1.40 1.94 -2.82
N SER A 50 -0.87 2.59 -3.85
CA SER A 50 -0.42 3.98 -3.79
C SER A 50 -1.50 4.94 -4.28
N ARG A 51 -1.16 6.23 -4.37
CA ARG A 51 -2.04 7.27 -4.94
C ARG A 51 -1.17 8.34 -5.59
N SER A 52 -1.47 8.73 -6.83
CA SER A 52 -0.73 9.81 -7.52
C SER A 52 -0.74 11.10 -6.70
N SER A 53 0.34 11.88 -6.77
CA SER A 53 0.52 13.12 -6.02
C SER A 53 1.24 14.17 -6.88
N LYS A 54 0.85 15.45 -6.86
CA LYS A 54 -0.35 16.02 -6.18
C LYS A 54 -1.63 15.77 -7.00
N GLY A 55 -2.80 15.88 -6.36
CA GLY A 55 -4.09 15.90 -7.06
C GLY A 55 -4.60 14.57 -7.63
N GLY A 56 -4.08 13.42 -7.19
CA GLY A 56 -4.55 12.12 -7.64
C GLY A 56 -5.98 11.80 -7.19
N THR A 57 -6.80 11.31 -8.11
CA THR A 57 -8.18 10.84 -7.83
C THR A 57 -8.18 9.37 -7.38
N PRO A 58 -9.33 8.80 -6.96
CA PRO A 58 -9.43 7.37 -6.65
C PRO A 58 -9.00 6.43 -7.78
N ALA A 59 -9.07 6.88 -9.04
CA ALA A 59 -8.64 6.11 -10.20
C ALA A 59 -7.11 6.13 -10.40
N ASN A 60 -6.37 7.05 -9.78
CA ASN A 60 -4.95 7.26 -10.08
C ASN A 60 -4.03 6.57 -9.06
N PHE A 61 -3.59 5.34 -9.32
CA PHE A 61 -2.79 4.58 -8.36
C PHE A 61 -1.86 3.57 -9.03
N ASN A 62 -0.74 3.25 -8.39
CA ASN A 62 0.00 2.01 -8.64
C ASN A 62 -0.33 1.01 -7.54
N GLU A 63 -0.49 -0.27 -7.88
CA GLU A 63 -0.90 -1.33 -6.96
C GLU A 63 -0.18 -2.65 -7.24
N ILE A 64 0.17 -3.35 -6.16
CA ILE A 64 0.49 -4.78 -6.17
C ILE A 64 -0.43 -5.43 -5.14
N ARG A 65 -1.30 -6.35 -5.57
CA ARG A 65 -2.28 -7.03 -4.72
C ARG A 65 -2.19 -8.54 -4.89
N MET A 66 -2.24 -9.25 -3.78
CA MET A 66 -2.35 -10.70 -3.68
C MET A 66 -3.75 -11.04 -3.13
N GLU A 67 -4.45 -11.94 -3.80
CA GLU A 67 -5.71 -12.54 -3.36
C GLU A 67 -5.46 -14.00 -2.98
N ASP A 68 -5.73 -14.33 -1.73
CA ASP A 68 -5.51 -15.66 -1.15
C ASP A 68 -6.81 -16.47 -1.01
N LYS A 69 -7.91 -16.03 -1.64
CA LYS A 69 -9.15 -16.79 -1.68
C LYS A 69 -8.95 -18.10 -2.46
N LYS A 70 -9.06 -19.21 -1.73
CA LYS A 70 -8.88 -20.56 -2.29
C LYS A 70 -9.73 -20.82 -3.54
N GLY A 71 -9.09 -21.25 -4.63
CA GLY A 71 -9.72 -21.51 -5.93
C GLY A 71 -10.03 -20.25 -6.75
N ALA A 72 -9.61 -19.08 -6.26
CA ALA A 72 -9.75 -17.78 -6.89
C ALA A 72 -8.50 -16.90 -6.62
N GLU A 73 -7.34 -17.53 -6.41
CA GLU A 73 -6.08 -16.86 -6.10
C GLU A 73 -5.65 -15.95 -7.26
N GLN A 74 -5.10 -14.78 -6.94
CA GLN A 74 -4.68 -13.81 -7.96
C GLN A 74 -3.51 -12.96 -7.51
N LEU A 75 -2.57 -12.72 -8.43
CA LEU A 75 -1.64 -11.60 -8.36
C LEU A 75 -2.11 -10.50 -9.34
N TYR A 76 -2.26 -9.28 -8.84
CA TYR A 76 -2.62 -8.10 -9.63
C TYR A 76 -1.52 -7.04 -9.53
N ILE A 77 -0.99 -6.63 -10.69
CA ILE A 77 0.01 -5.57 -10.80
C ILE A 77 -0.60 -4.47 -11.68
N HIS A 78 -0.67 -3.26 -11.14
CA HIS A 78 -1.17 -2.07 -11.83
C HIS A 78 -0.13 -0.96 -11.80
N ALA A 79 0.23 -0.46 -12.97
CA ALA A 79 1.03 0.75 -13.14
C ALA A 79 0.16 1.86 -13.71
N GLU A 80 0.07 3.00 -13.01
CA GLU A 80 -0.77 4.15 -13.39
C GLU A 80 -0.37 4.75 -14.75
N ARG A 81 0.91 4.66 -15.10
CA ARG A 81 1.46 5.28 -16.31
C ARG A 81 2.38 4.35 -17.09
N ASN A 82 3.63 4.21 -16.63
CA ASN A 82 4.64 3.38 -17.27
C ASN A 82 4.97 2.21 -16.35
N GLN A 83 5.15 1.03 -16.94
CA GLN A 83 5.75 -0.13 -16.27
C GLN A 83 7.03 -0.48 -17.04
N ASP A 84 8.17 -0.16 -16.45
CA ASP A 84 9.47 -0.54 -17.00
C ASP A 84 9.95 -1.80 -16.28
N ASN A 85 10.24 -2.86 -17.06
CA ASN A 85 10.77 -4.12 -16.55
C ASN A 85 12.16 -4.34 -17.16
N LEU A 86 13.18 -4.45 -16.32
CA LEU A 86 14.57 -4.64 -16.71
C LEU A 86 15.05 -6.00 -16.19
N VAL A 87 15.54 -6.84 -17.10
CA VAL A 87 16.14 -8.15 -16.78
C VAL A 87 17.54 -8.15 -17.38
N GLU A 88 18.56 -8.27 -16.52
CA GLU A 88 19.99 -8.14 -16.90
C GLU A 88 20.54 -9.35 -17.67
N ASN A 89 19.81 -10.46 -17.69
CA ASN A 89 20.24 -11.71 -18.29
C ASN A 89 19.02 -12.38 -18.96
N ASP A 90 18.65 -13.59 -18.53
CA ASP A 90 17.54 -14.33 -19.11
C ASP A 90 16.20 -14.07 -18.40
N ALA A 91 15.14 -13.87 -19.18
CA ALA A 91 13.76 -13.81 -18.70
C ALA A 91 12.99 -15.06 -19.15
N SER A 92 12.20 -15.64 -18.25
CA SER A 92 11.32 -16.78 -18.56
C SER A 92 9.90 -16.52 -18.05
N LEU A 93 8.92 -17.03 -18.78
CA LEU A 93 7.51 -16.99 -18.43
C LEU A 93 6.91 -18.35 -18.75
N SER A 94 6.22 -18.94 -17.79
CA SER A 94 5.41 -20.14 -17.96
C SER A 94 4.03 -19.86 -17.41
N VAL A 95 3.01 -20.19 -18.21
CA VAL A 95 1.60 -19.96 -17.90
C VAL A 95 0.92 -21.30 -17.71
#